data_AF-A0A8S3EUT2-F1
#
_entry.id   AF-A0A8S3EUT2-F1
#
_cell.length_a   1.000
_cell.length_b   1.000
_cell.length_c   1.000
_cell.angle_alpha   90.00
_cell.angle_beta   90.00
_cell.angle_gamma   90.00
#
_symmetry.space_group_name_H-M   'P 1'
#
loop_
_entity.id
_entity.type
_entity.pdbx_description
1 polymer ?
#
loop_
_entity_poly.entity_id
_entity_poly.type
_entity_poly.pdbx_seq_one_letter_code
_entity_poly.pdbx_strand_id
1 'polypeptide(L)'
;MRHHDLYDLMTMSVKFQIMLCPCAADIIKVTYNHVNSMRKLVRSSTVLDLLDKAFIAFNKQFERLNDVEWLLIRDTILFFFQDVHIRVSIFLRENVQTQQGQFIMKTGGIVPTGFQIPGEIR
;
A
#
# COMPACT_ATOMS: atom_id res chain seq x y z
N MET A 1 -12.51 -13.47 -16.43
CA MET A 1 -11.40 -13.17 -15.51
C MET A 1 -11.27 -14.37 -14.60
N ARG A 2 -10.17 -15.13 -14.67
CA ARG A 2 -10.00 -16.28 -13.76
C ARG A 2 -9.75 -15.72 -12.36
N HIS A 3 -10.25 -16.36 -11.30
CA HIS A 3 -10.13 -15.84 -9.92
C HIS A 3 -8.69 -15.50 -9.49
N HIS A 4 -7.69 -16.12 -10.13
CA HIS A 4 -6.26 -15.83 -9.96
C HIS A 4 -5.87 -14.43 -10.45
N ASP A 5 -6.43 -13.95 -11.57
CA ASP A 5 -6.00 -12.71 -12.22
C ASP A 5 -6.32 -11.46 -11.39
N LEU A 6 -7.48 -11.47 -10.70
CA LEU A 6 -7.88 -10.35 -9.83
C LEU A 6 -7.08 -10.33 -8.53
N TYR A 7 -6.84 -11.51 -7.95
CA TYR A 7 -6.03 -11.64 -6.75
C TYR A 7 -4.60 -11.17 -7.01
N ASP A 8 -4.01 -11.57 -8.14
CA ASP A 8 -2.68 -11.12 -8.57
C ASP A 8 -2.63 -9.60 -8.76
N LEU A 9 -3.63 -9.03 -9.43
CA LEU A 9 -3.75 -7.59 -9.61
C LEU A 9 -3.83 -6.86 -8.26
N MET A 10 -4.69 -7.32 -7.35
CA MET A 10 -4.84 -6.71 -6.02
C MET A 10 -3.55 -6.83 -5.20
N THR A 11 -2.93 -8.00 -5.21
CA THR A 11 -1.66 -8.29 -4.52
C THR A 11 -0.57 -7.33 -4.98
N MET A 12 -0.37 -7.23 -6.29
CA MET A 12 0.62 -6.31 -6.86
C MET A 12 0.25 -4.83 -6.66
N SER A 13 -1.04 -4.49 -6.66
CA SER A 13 -1.49 -3.12 -6.39
C SER A 13 -1.18 -2.69 -4.96
N VAL A 14 -1.42 -3.55 -3.98
CA VAL A 14 -1.09 -3.27 -2.57
C VAL A 14 0.42 -3.14 -2.40
N LYS A 15 1.20 -4.07 -2.98
CA LYS A 15 2.67 -3.98 -2.98
C LYS A 15 3.14 -2.61 -3.52
N PHE A 16 2.62 -2.20 -4.68
CA PHE A 16 2.98 -0.92 -5.29
C PHE A 16 2.62 0.28 -4.42
N GLN A 17 1.39 0.32 -3.88
CA GLN A 17 0.92 1.41 -3.03
C GLN A 17 1.79 1.59 -1.77
N ILE A 18 2.21 0.48 -1.14
CA ILE A 18 3.08 0.51 0.04
C ILE A 18 4.50 0.97 -0.32
N MET A 19 5.02 0.54 -1.48
CA MET A 19 6.32 1.02 -1.97
C MET A 19 6.31 2.53 -2.21
N LEU A 20 5.18 3.08 -2.69
CA LEU A 20 5.02 4.50 -2.98
C LEU A 20 4.74 5.39 -1.75
N CYS A 21 4.46 4.83 -0.57
CA CYS A 21 4.29 5.61 0.65
C CYS A 21 5.58 6.40 0.98
N PRO A 22 5.55 7.75 1.00
CA PRO A 22 6.73 8.53 1.38
C PRO A 22 7.11 8.32 2.85
N CYS A 23 6.12 8.36 3.75
CA CYS A 23 6.29 8.00 5.16
C CYS A 23 5.72 6.60 5.43
N ALA A 24 6.31 5.83 6.35
CA ALA A 24 5.78 4.52 6.70
C ALA A 24 4.36 4.57 7.30
N ALA A 25 4.06 5.62 8.07
CA ALA A 25 2.71 5.87 8.58
C ALA A 25 1.66 6.11 7.49
N ASP A 26 2.05 6.51 6.26
CA ASP A 26 1.11 6.70 5.16
C ASP A 26 0.45 5.39 4.68
N ILE A 27 0.97 4.23 5.08
CA ILE A 27 0.34 2.92 4.84
C ILE A 27 -1.09 2.91 5.40
N ILE A 28 -1.34 3.60 6.51
CA ILE A 28 -2.67 3.70 7.09
C ILE A 28 -3.69 4.32 6.11
N LYS A 29 -3.24 5.31 5.32
CA LYS A 29 -4.07 5.99 4.32
C LYS A 29 -4.42 5.05 3.17
N VAL A 30 -3.52 4.14 2.80
CA VAL A 30 -3.81 3.09 1.82
C VAL A 30 -4.98 2.24 2.32
N THR A 31 -4.94 1.77 3.57
CA THR A 31 -6.05 1.02 4.18
C THR A 31 -7.35 1.85 4.20
N TYR A 32 -7.28 3.13 4.57
CA TYR A 32 -8.47 4.00 4.61
C TYR A 32 -9.12 4.14 3.24
N ASN A 33 -8.32 4.31 2.19
CA ASN A 33 -8.80 4.40 0.82
C ASN A 33 -9.48 3.10 0.36
N HIS A 34 -8.93 1.93 0.72
CA HIS A 34 -9.54 0.64 0.42
C HIS A 34 -10.85 0.45 1.17
N VAL A 35 -10.90 0.74 2.47
CA VAL A 35 -12.14 0.62 3.27
C VAL A 35 -13.22 1.57 2.74
N ASN A 36 -12.87 2.81 2.42
CA ASN A 36 -13.82 3.76 1.82
C ASN A 36 -14.34 3.27 0.46
N SER A 37 -13.48 2.64 -0.34
CA SER A 37 -13.89 2.04 -1.62
C SER A 37 -14.83 0.85 -1.40
N MET A 38 -14.56 -0.01 -0.41
CA MET A 38 -15.46 -1.10 -0.04
C MET A 38 -16.84 -0.60 0.41
N ARG A 39 -16.90 0.47 1.22
CA ARG A 39 -18.18 1.08 1.61
C ARG A 39 -19.07 1.47 0.42
N LYS A 40 -18.45 1.96 -0.67
CA LYS A 40 -19.17 2.34 -1.90
C LYS A 40 -19.69 1.14 -2.69
N LEU A 41 -19.09 -0.04 -2.51
CA LEU A 41 -19.44 -1.27 -3.23
C LEU A 41 -20.46 -2.12 -2.47
N VAL A 42 -20.43 -2.08 -1.13
CA VAL A 42 -21.31 -2.88 -0.27
C VAL A 42 -22.72 -2.30 -0.28
N ARG A 43 -23.71 -3.16 -0.56
CA ARG A 43 -25.14 -2.80 -0.53
C ARG A 43 -25.87 -3.27 0.74
N SER A 44 -25.30 -4.23 1.46
CA SER A 44 -25.89 -4.77 2.68
C SER A 44 -25.56 -3.88 3.88
N SER A 45 -26.59 -3.40 4.58
CA SER A 45 -26.45 -2.61 5.81
C SER A 45 -25.73 -3.37 6.92
N THR A 46 -25.98 -4.67 7.05
CA THR A 46 -25.27 -5.53 8.01
C THR A 46 -23.77 -5.59 7.73
N VAL A 47 -23.39 -5.71 6.46
CA VAL A 47 -21.96 -5.74 6.07
C VAL A 47 -21.32 -4.36 6.27
N LEU A 48 -22.05 -3.27 6.02
CA LEU A 48 -21.57 -1.91 6.31
C LEU A 48 -21.30 -1.71 7.80
N ASP A 49 -22.20 -2.14 8.68
CA ASP A 49 -22.01 -2.07 10.13
C ASP A 49 -20.79 -2.88 10.60
N LEU A 50 -20.59 -4.08 10.05
CA LEU A 50 -19.39 -4.88 10.32
C LEU A 50 -18.11 -4.20 9.81
N LEU A 51 -18.16 -3.58 8.63
CA LEU A 51 -17.04 -2.85 8.06
C LEU A 51 -16.66 -1.63 8.92
N ASP A 52 -17.66 -0.91 9.43
CA ASP A 52 -17.46 0.24 10.31
C ASP A 52 -16.87 -0.19 11.66
N LYS A 53 -17.37 -1.26 12.25
CA LYS A 53 -16.80 -1.84 13.49
C LYS A 53 -15.36 -2.29 13.30
N ALA A 54 -15.07 -2.98 12.19
CA ALA A 54 -13.71 -3.40 11.85
C ALA A 54 -12.79 -2.19 11.66
N PHE A 55 -13.27 -1.13 11.00
CA PHE A 55 -12.52 0.10 10.80
C PHE A 55 -12.21 0.82 12.12
N ILE A 56 -13.19 0.90 13.04
CA ILE A 56 -12.99 1.49 14.37
C ILE A 56 -11.97 0.69 15.18
N ALA A 57 -12.09 -0.65 15.18
CA ALA A 57 -11.15 -1.54 15.86
C ALA A 57 -9.72 -1.39 15.30
N PHE A 58 -9.59 -1.31 13.98
CA PHE A 58 -8.32 -1.05 13.30
C PHE A 58 -7.72 0.28 13.77
N ASN A 59 -8.47 1.39 13.68
CA ASN A 59 -7.97 2.71 14.10
C ASN A 59 -7.48 2.68 15.55
N LYS A 60 -8.26 2.10 16.46
CA LYS A 60 -7.90 1.98 17.88
C LYS A 60 -6.61 1.18 18.11
N GLN A 61 -6.34 0.16 17.29
CA GLN A 61 -5.13 -0.65 17.39
C GLN A 61 -3.88 0.12 16.95
N PHE A 62 -3.99 0.95 15.90
CA PHE A 62 -2.85 1.60 15.27
C PHE A 62 -2.66 3.08 15.67
N GLU A 63 -3.59 3.68 16.42
CA GLU A 63 -3.59 5.10 16.81
C GLU A 63 -2.33 5.52 17.58
N ARG A 64 -1.74 4.62 18.37
CA ARG A 64 -0.62 4.92 19.29
C ARG A 64 0.75 4.50 18.76
N LEU A 65 0.84 4.06 17.52
CA LEU A 65 2.12 3.62 16.96
C LEU A 65 3.05 4.80 16.72
N ASN A 66 4.30 4.63 17.13
CA ASN A 66 5.38 5.55 16.81
C ASN A 66 6.00 5.25 15.43
N ASP A 67 6.91 6.13 14.98
CA ASP A 67 7.53 6.03 13.66
C ASP A 67 8.32 4.73 13.44
N VAL A 68 8.97 4.21 14.48
CA VAL A 68 9.75 2.95 14.41
C VAL A 68 8.82 1.76 14.23
N GLU A 69 7.69 1.74 14.94
CA GLU A 69 6.68 0.69 14.79
C GLU A 69 6.06 0.72 13.39
N TRP A 70 5.81 1.92 12.83
CA TRP A 70 5.36 2.06 11.45
C TRP A 70 6.39 1.56 10.43
N LEU A 71 7.68 1.87 10.63
CA LEU A 71 8.76 1.34 9.79
C LEU A 71 8.81 -0.19 9.86
N LEU A 72 8.71 -0.77 11.06
CA LEU A 72 8.69 -2.22 11.24
C LEU A 72 7.51 -2.88 10.51
N ILE A 73 6.32 -2.29 10.57
CA ILE A 73 5.15 -2.75 9.82
C ILE A 73 5.41 -2.68 8.31
N ARG A 74 5.94 -1.55 7.82
CA ARG A 74 6.26 -1.39 6.40
C ARG A 74 7.22 -2.47 5.93
N ASP A 75 8.32 -2.67 6.65
CA ASP A 75 9.34 -3.65 6.28
C ASP A 75 8.79 -5.06 6.33
N THR A 76 7.99 -5.40 7.34
CA THR A 76 7.33 -6.71 7.44
C THR A 76 6.43 -6.98 6.24
N ILE A 77 5.63 -5.99 5.81
CA ILE A 77 4.75 -6.14 4.66
C ILE A 77 5.56 -6.22 3.35
N LEU A 78 6.58 -5.38 3.17
CA LEU A 78 7.42 -5.43 1.98
C LEU A 78 8.22 -6.74 1.88
N PHE A 79 8.68 -7.27 3.02
CA PHE A 79 9.33 -8.57 3.10
C PHE A 79 8.38 -9.70 2.72
N PHE A 80 7.12 -9.66 3.19
CA PHE A 80 6.09 -10.61 2.76
C PHE A 80 5.91 -10.60 1.22
N PHE A 81 5.98 -9.42 0.60
CA PHE A 81 5.84 -9.28 -0.84
C PHE A 81 7.14 -9.43 -1.64
N GLN A 82 8.30 -9.67 -1.00
CA GLN A 82 9.60 -9.55 -1.66
C GLN A 82 9.71 -10.46 -2.90
N ASP A 83 9.23 -11.69 -2.79
CA ASP A 83 9.33 -12.71 -3.84
C ASP A 83 8.15 -12.69 -4.83
N VAL A 84 7.18 -11.80 -4.61
CA VAL A 84 6.00 -11.68 -5.46
C VAL A 84 6.31 -10.81 -6.70
N HIS A 85 6.46 -11.47 -7.85
CA HIS A 85 6.86 -10.86 -9.12
C HIS A 85 5.87 -11.15 -10.26
N ILE A 86 4.58 -10.89 -10.01
CA ILE A 86 3.53 -11.18 -10.97
C ILE A 86 3.42 -10.05 -11.99
N ARG A 87 3.41 -10.41 -13.28
CA ARG A 87 3.23 -9.46 -14.38
C ARG A 87 1.78 -9.00 -14.47
N VAL A 88 1.57 -7.70 -14.31
CA VAL A 88 0.24 -7.10 -14.39
C VAL A 88 0.18 -6.19 -15.61
N SER A 89 -0.75 -6.48 -16.52
CA SER A 89 -0.82 -5.82 -17.83
C SER A 89 -0.99 -4.30 -17.77
N ILE A 90 -1.75 -3.78 -16.80
CA ILE A 90 -1.91 -2.34 -16.61
C ILE A 90 -0.60 -1.68 -16.15
N PHE A 91 0.15 -2.31 -15.24
CA PHE A 91 1.43 -1.80 -14.75
C PHE A 91 2.54 -1.85 -15.80
N LEU A 92 2.55 -2.89 -16.64
CA LEU A 92 3.44 -2.96 -17.79
C LEU A 92 3.14 -1.84 -18.81
N ARG A 93 1.86 -1.59 -19.09
CA ARG A 93 1.43 -0.55 -20.04
C ARG A 93 1.76 0.85 -19.53
N GLU A 94 1.65 1.08 -18.24
CA GLU A 94 2.01 2.35 -17.59
C GLU A 94 3.53 2.52 -17.36
N ASN A 95 4.34 1.53 -17.74
CA ASN A 95 5.80 1.51 -17.55
C ASN A 95 6.22 1.67 -16.08
N VAL A 96 5.38 1.24 -15.14
CA VAL A 96 5.73 1.20 -13.71
C VAL A 96 6.32 -0.16 -13.30
N GLN A 97 6.24 -1.16 -14.19
CA GLN A 97 6.74 -2.51 -13.96
C GLN A 97 7.63 -2.99 -15.12
N THR A 98 8.66 -3.78 -14.81
CA THR A 98 9.51 -4.47 -15.80
C THR A 98 8.82 -5.72 -16.35
N GLN A 99 9.31 -6.28 -17.46
CA GLN A 99 8.81 -7.56 -18.00
C GLN A 99 9.02 -8.73 -17.04
N GLN A 100 9.93 -8.59 -16.07
CA GLN A 100 10.20 -9.54 -14.99
C GLN A 100 9.26 -9.37 -13.78
N GLY A 101 8.29 -8.44 -13.83
CA GLY A 101 7.32 -8.25 -12.76
C GLY A 101 7.80 -7.37 -11.60
N GLN A 102 8.97 -6.73 -11.71
CA GLN A 102 9.51 -5.84 -10.69
C GLN A 102 9.02 -4.41 -10.88
N PHE A 103 8.78 -3.67 -9.80
CA PHE A 103 8.41 -2.26 -9.88
C PHE A 103 9.62 -1.37 -10.13
N ILE A 104 9.45 -0.38 -11.00
CA ILE A 104 10.45 0.64 -11.32
C ILE A 104 10.23 1.81 -10.36
N MET A 105 11.13 1.99 -9.41
CA MET A 105 11.07 3.09 -8.44
C MET A 105 11.82 4.30 -8.95
N LYS A 106 11.17 5.48 -8.90
CA LYS A 106 11.85 6.75 -9.18
C LYS A 106 12.78 7.08 -8.02
N THR A 107 14.04 7.38 -8.33
CA THR A 107 15.08 7.71 -7.33
C THR A 107 15.12 9.20 -6.97
N GLY A 108 14.25 10.02 -7.55
CA GLY A 108 14.13 11.45 -7.27
C GLY A 108 12.68 11.85 -6.96
N GLY A 109 12.51 13.01 -6.32
CA GLY A 109 11.20 13.53 -5.96
C GLY A 109 11.23 14.33 -4.67
N ILE A 110 10.05 14.69 -4.18
CA ILE A 110 9.89 15.31 -2.87
C ILE A 110 10.34 14.32 -1.78
N VAL A 111 11.15 14.80 -0.85
CA VAL A 111 11.49 14.04 0.36
C VAL A 111 10.35 14.14 1.38
N PRO A 112 10.19 13.15 2.26
CA PRO A 112 9.22 13.23 3.36
C PRO A 112 9.38 14.51 4.18
N THR A 113 8.27 15.01 4.73
CA THR A 113 8.28 16.21 5.59
C THR A 113 9.28 16.06 6.74
N GLY A 114 10.17 17.03 6.90
CA GLY A 114 11.21 17.01 7.95
C GLY A 114 12.53 16.36 7.53
N PHE A 115 12.63 15.80 6.32
CA PHE A 115 13.86 15.23 5.79
C PHE A 115 14.53 16.16 4.78
N GLN A 116 15.85 16.02 4.64
CA GLN A 116 16.66 16.73 3.65
C GLN A 116 16.93 15.83 2.45
N ILE A 117 17.19 16.43 1.29
CA ILE A 117 17.57 15.68 0.09
C ILE A 117 18.93 15.02 0.35
N PRO A 118 19.02 13.68 0.30
CA PRO A 118 20.29 12.98 0.50
C PRO A 118 21.29 13.34 -0.61
N GLY A 119 22.57 13.44 -0.27
CA GLY A 119 23.64 13.67 -1.25
C GLY A 119 24.03 15.13 -1.49
N GLU A 120 23.40 16.08 -0.81
CA GLU A 120 23.94 17.44 -0.69
C GLU A 120 25.06 17.47 0.35
N ILE A 121 26.32 17.58 -0.11
CA ILE A 121 27.46 17.86 0.78
C ILE A 121 27.35 19.33 1.20
N ARG A 122 27.37 19.59 2.51
CA ARG A 122 27.45 20.95 3.07
C ARG A 122 28.89 21.39 3.25
#